data_AF-A0A7S0ZEV0-F1
#
_entry.id   AF-A0A7S0ZEV0-F1
#
_cell.length_a   1.000
_cell.length_b   1.000
_cell.length_c   1.000
_cell.angle_alpha   90.00
_cell.angle_beta   90.00
_cell.angle_gamma   90.00
#
_symmetry.space_group_name_H-M   'P 1'
#
loop_
_entity.id
_entity.type
_entity.pdbx_description
1 polymer ?
#
loop_
_entity_poly.entity_id
_entity_poly.type
_entity_poly.pdbx_seq_one_letter_code
_entity_poly.pdbx_strand_id
1 'polypeptide(L)'
;MEMEVENRMKAGEERVPVIDLSSYFQLDNYSDGDRENASRKLDQVCGEVGLFKLRGTGILKSKAVWMLDWIRRFFESASNDIKYQMELDRKSGRGYQKLGQNVTKGEPDQHEGIDMYHRISKERLELMMNGFENWLETKEKQEMFMEFASGNNRWPEDQEWNEMRDVVLDWIEDMKRVGYVVMKALQDATR
;
A
#
# COMPACT_ATOMS: atom_id res chain seq x y z
N MET A 1 -15.57 31.42 -27.27
CA MET A 1 -15.50 31.00 -25.86
C MET A 1 -15.98 29.55 -25.69
N GLU A 2 -17.20 29.19 -26.12
CA GLU A 2 -17.67 27.78 -26.06
C GLU A 2 -16.85 26.82 -26.95
N MET A 3 -16.47 27.23 -28.17
CA MET A 3 -15.60 26.40 -29.03
C MET A 3 -14.17 26.19 -28.47
N GLU A 4 -13.67 27.09 -27.61
CA GLU A 4 -12.36 26.89 -26.95
C GLU A 4 -12.45 25.95 -25.75
N VAL A 5 -13.59 25.93 -25.05
CA VAL A 5 -13.87 24.99 -23.97
C VAL A 5 -14.11 23.59 -24.53
N GLU A 6 -14.82 23.48 -25.65
CA GLU A 6 -15.06 22.19 -26.33
C GLU A 6 -13.79 21.62 -26.98
N ASN A 7 -12.90 22.48 -27.50
CA ASN A 7 -11.58 22.06 -27.96
C ASN A 7 -10.63 21.67 -26.80
N ARG A 8 -10.77 22.27 -25.61
CA ARG A 8 -10.06 21.81 -24.39
C ARG A 8 -10.60 20.49 -23.86
N MET A 9 -11.88 20.18 -24.06
CA MET A 9 -12.42 18.85 -23.72
C MET A 9 -12.04 17.76 -24.72
N LYS A 10 -11.65 18.11 -25.96
CA LYS A 10 -11.13 17.17 -26.97
C LYS A 10 -9.61 17.06 -27.01
N ALA A 11 -8.88 18.00 -26.42
CA ALA A 11 -7.43 17.98 -26.29
C ALA A 11 -7.01 17.55 -24.88
N GLY A 12 -6.94 16.24 -24.66
CA GLY A 12 -6.23 15.65 -23.52
C GLY A 12 -7.09 15.00 -22.44
N GLU A 13 -7.87 13.97 -22.78
CA GLU A 13 -7.93 12.85 -21.83
C GLU A 13 -6.55 12.17 -21.84
N GLU A 14 -5.57 12.75 -21.13
CA GLU A 14 -4.34 12.03 -20.82
C GLU A 14 -4.73 10.80 -20.00
N ARG A 15 -4.88 9.67 -20.70
CA ARG A 15 -5.14 8.39 -20.06
C ARG A 15 -3.95 8.09 -19.18
N VAL A 16 -4.20 7.85 -17.89
CA VAL A 16 -3.18 7.36 -16.94
C VAL A 16 -2.41 6.22 -17.62
N PRO A 17 -1.08 6.36 -17.81
CA PRO A 17 -0.29 5.38 -18.54
C PRO A 17 -0.44 3.98 -17.95
N VAL A 18 -0.46 2.97 -18.82
CA VAL A 18 -0.49 1.57 -18.39
C VAL A 18 0.88 0.96 -18.64
N ILE A 19 1.53 0.50 -17.58
CA ILE A 19 2.80 -0.23 -17.63
C ILE A 19 2.51 -1.74 -17.52
N ASP A 20 3.07 -2.49 -18.45
CA ASP A 20 3.02 -3.95 -18.45
C ASP A 20 4.33 -4.51 -17.89
N LEU A 21 4.26 -5.22 -16.78
CA LEU A 21 5.41 -5.87 -16.16
C LEU A 21 5.38 -7.40 -16.32
N SER A 22 4.62 -7.94 -17.27
CA SER A 22 4.54 -9.40 -17.50
C SER A 22 5.93 -10.05 -17.64
N SER A 23 6.89 -9.36 -18.26
CA SER A 23 8.29 -9.83 -18.42
C SER A 23 9.06 -9.99 -17.10
N TYR A 24 8.58 -9.40 -16.01
CA TYR A 24 9.12 -9.56 -14.66
C TYR A 24 8.35 -10.60 -13.81
N PHE A 25 7.13 -10.96 -14.20
CA PHE A 25 6.32 -11.97 -13.49
C PHE A 25 6.36 -13.35 -14.15
N GLN A 26 6.72 -13.44 -15.44
CA GLN A 26 6.76 -14.65 -16.24
C GLN A 26 8.14 -14.83 -16.90
N LEU A 27 9.17 -15.07 -16.09
CA LEU A 27 10.57 -15.01 -16.54
C LEU A 27 10.89 -15.92 -17.73
N ASP A 28 10.23 -17.08 -17.83
CA ASP A 28 10.46 -18.06 -18.89
C ASP A 28 9.80 -17.69 -20.23
N ASN A 29 8.88 -16.72 -20.24
CA ASN A 29 8.10 -16.35 -21.41
C ASN A 29 8.64 -15.10 -22.13
N TYR A 30 9.66 -14.44 -21.57
CA TYR A 30 10.13 -13.14 -22.04
C TYR A 30 11.66 -13.02 -22.03
N SER A 31 12.18 -12.31 -23.02
CA SER A 31 13.62 -12.05 -23.18
C SER A 31 14.12 -10.97 -22.22
N ASP A 32 15.45 -10.84 -22.10
CA ASP A 32 16.07 -9.70 -21.42
C ASP A 32 15.69 -8.35 -22.05
N GLY A 33 15.56 -8.30 -23.39
CA GLY A 33 15.13 -7.09 -24.10
C GLY A 33 13.70 -6.65 -23.76
N ASP A 34 12.80 -7.61 -23.48
CA ASP A 34 11.43 -7.29 -23.06
C ASP A 34 11.41 -6.67 -21.65
N ARG A 35 12.30 -7.11 -20.75
CA ARG A 35 12.47 -6.51 -19.42
C ARG A 35 13.05 -5.10 -19.52
N GLU A 36 14.09 -4.93 -20.34
CA GLU A 36 14.75 -3.65 -20.57
C GLU A 36 13.79 -2.61 -21.17
N ASN A 37 12.91 -3.01 -22.08
CA ASN A 37 11.89 -2.12 -22.63
C ASN A 37 10.83 -1.73 -21.58
N ALA A 38 10.39 -2.69 -20.76
CA ALA A 38 9.43 -2.43 -19.69
C ALA A 38 10.02 -1.51 -18.60
N SER A 39 11.29 -1.73 -18.21
CA SER A 39 11.99 -0.90 -17.21
C SER A 39 12.16 0.54 -17.69
N ARG A 40 12.65 0.74 -18.93
CA ARG A 40 12.76 2.08 -19.55
C ARG A 40 11.43 2.80 -19.59
N LYS A 41 10.35 2.10 -19.95
CA LYS A 41 9.02 2.73 -20.02
C LYS A 41 8.51 3.12 -18.63
N LEU A 42 8.77 2.29 -17.63
CA LEU A 42 8.42 2.58 -16.24
C LEU A 42 9.18 3.83 -15.73
N ASP A 43 10.50 3.89 -15.94
CA ASP A 43 11.34 5.03 -15.55
C ASP A 43 10.87 6.34 -16.20
N GLN A 44 10.62 6.31 -17.51
CA GLN A 44 10.09 7.46 -18.24
C GLN A 44 8.78 7.97 -17.61
N VAL A 45 7.83 7.08 -17.34
CA VAL A 45 6.52 7.47 -16.80
C VAL A 45 6.63 7.97 -15.35
N CYS A 46 7.54 7.41 -14.55
CA CYS A 46 7.85 7.94 -13.23
C CYS A 46 8.37 9.38 -13.30
N GLY A 47 9.27 9.69 -14.25
CA GLY A 47 9.86 11.01 -14.41
C GLY A 47 8.93 12.06 -15.02
N GLU A 48 8.07 11.66 -15.98
CA GLU A 48 7.21 12.58 -16.72
C GLU A 48 5.82 12.77 -16.09
N VAL A 49 5.22 11.70 -15.54
CA VAL A 49 3.82 11.68 -15.09
C VAL A 49 3.70 11.47 -13.58
N GLY A 50 4.53 10.59 -13.00
CA GLY A 50 4.51 10.25 -11.58
C GLY A 50 3.34 9.35 -11.14
N LEU A 51 2.47 8.92 -12.07
CA LEU A 51 1.35 8.00 -11.82
C LEU A 51 1.12 7.07 -13.01
N PHE A 52 0.84 5.80 -12.73
CA PHE A 52 0.54 4.79 -13.75
C PHE A 52 -0.35 3.67 -13.22
N LYS A 53 -0.97 2.93 -14.14
CA LYS A 53 -1.65 1.65 -13.89
C LYS A 53 -0.70 0.51 -14.22
N LEU A 54 -0.80 -0.59 -13.48
CA LEU A 54 -0.04 -1.80 -13.74
C LEU A 54 -0.92 -2.90 -14.34
N ARG A 55 -0.35 -3.66 -15.28
CA ARG A 55 -0.88 -4.95 -15.73
C ARG A 55 0.23 -5.99 -15.78
N GLY A 56 -0.13 -7.26 -15.94
CA GLY A 56 0.83 -8.35 -16.02
C GLY A 56 1.37 -8.84 -14.68
N THR A 57 0.72 -8.49 -13.57
CA THR A 57 1.15 -8.88 -12.21
C THR A 57 0.88 -10.35 -11.87
N GLY A 58 0.04 -11.04 -12.66
CA GLY A 58 -0.44 -12.39 -12.38
C GLY A 58 -1.46 -12.47 -11.25
N ILE A 59 -1.82 -11.35 -10.60
CA ILE A 59 -2.82 -11.32 -9.53
C ILE A 59 -4.21 -11.28 -10.15
N LEU A 60 -5.07 -12.21 -9.73
CA LEU A 60 -6.45 -12.26 -10.18
C LEU A 60 -7.23 -11.04 -9.67
N LYS A 61 -7.92 -10.36 -10.58
CA LYS A 61 -8.80 -9.23 -10.24
C LYS A 61 -9.85 -9.60 -9.19
N SER A 62 -10.31 -10.85 -9.17
CA SER A 62 -11.26 -11.35 -8.18
C SER A 62 -10.73 -11.28 -6.75
N LYS A 63 -9.42 -11.43 -6.50
CA LYS A 63 -8.84 -11.27 -5.15
C LYS A 63 -9.00 -9.85 -4.63
N ALA A 64 -8.73 -8.86 -5.48
CA ALA A 64 -8.90 -7.44 -5.14
C ALA A 64 -10.37 -7.11 -4.84
N VAL A 65 -11.28 -7.60 -5.69
CA VAL A 65 -12.73 -7.42 -5.49
C VAL A 65 -13.18 -8.07 -4.19
N TRP A 66 -12.72 -9.29 -3.90
CA TRP A 66 -13.09 -10.00 -2.68
C TRP A 66 -12.61 -9.30 -1.41
N MET A 67 -11.38 -8.79 -1.41
CA MET A 67 -10.86 -7.97 -0.32
C MET A 67 -11.68 -6.68 -0.13
N LEU A 68 -11.97 -5.97 -1.21
CA LEU A 68 -12.76 -4.74 -1.15
C LEU A 68 -14.20 -4.99 -0.65
N ASP A 69 -14.81 -6.12 -1.02
CA ASP A 69 -16.12 -6.51 -0.53
C ASP A 69 -16.12 -6.76 0.98
N TRP A 70 -15.09 -7.41 1.52
CA TRP A 70 -14.93 -7.61 2.96
C TRP A 70 -14.74 -6.31 3.72
N ILE A 71 -13.87 -5.42 3.21
CA ILE A 71 -13.65 -4.10 3.80
C ILE A 71 -14.92 -3.25 3.76
N ARG A 72 -15.65 -3.27 2.63
CA ARG A 72 -16.92 -2.57 2.48
C ARG A 72 -17.96 -3.09 3.48
N ARG A 73 -18.12 -4.41 3.60
CA ARG A 73 -19.01 -5.02 4.61
C ARG A 73 -18.65 -4.57 6.01
N PHE A 74 -17.36 -4.58 6.36
CA PHE A 74 -16.93 -4.13 7.68
C PHE A 74 -17.38 -2.69 7.98
N PHE A 75 -17.12 -1.74 7.07
CA PHE A 75 -17.49 -0.36 7.32
C PHE A 75 -19.01 -0.11 7.28
N GLU A 76 -19.75 -0.85 6.45
CA GLU A 76 -21.21 -0.71 6.32
C GLU A 76 -22.00 -1.42 7.44
N SER A 77 -21.57 -2.59 7.90
CA SER A 77 -22.38 -3.47 8.74
C SER A 77 -21.81 -3.77 10.13
N ALA A 78 -20.51 -3.56 10.38
CA ALA A 78 -19.97 -3.76 11.72
C ALA A 78 -20.55 -2.72 12.70
N SER A 79 -20.89 -3.17 13.91
CA SER A 79 -21.29 -2.25 14.97
C SER A 79 -20.09 -1.38 15.41
N ASN A 80 -20.38 -0.25 16.04
CA ASN A 80 -19.32 0.60 16.60
C ASN A 80 -18.48 -0.16 17.64
N ASP A 81 -19.07 -1.05 18.44
CA ASP A 81 -18.33 -1.85 19.42
C ASP A 81 -17.30 -2.74 18.73
N ILE A 82 -17.67 -3.39 17.61
CA ILE A 82 -16.75 -4.17 16.78
C ILE A 82 -15.64 -3.29 16.20
N LYS A 83 -15.99 -2.12 15.64
CA LYS A 83 -14.98 -1.18 15.11
C LYS A 83 -14.04 -0.68 16.22
N TYR A 84 -14.53 -0.47 17.43
CA TYR A 84 -13.75 0.02 18.56
C TYR A 84 -12.85 -1.03 19.21
N GLN A 85 -13.12 -2.34 19.04
CA GLN A 85 -12.12 -3.38 19.35
C GLN A 85 -10.81 -3.16 18.57
N MET A 86 -10.91 -2.56 17.38
CA MET A 86 -9.77 -2.22 16.55
C MET A 86 -9.23 -0.81 16.77
N GLU A 87 -9.71 -0.03 17.75
CA GLU A 87 -9.37 1.40 17.89
C GLU A 87 -7.86 1.69 17.75
N LEU A 88 -7.50 2.76 17.04
CA LEU A 88 -6.12 3.16 16.76
C LEU A 88 -5.27 3.21 18.04
N ASP A 89 -4.25 2.37 18.09
CA ASP A 89 -3.20 2.46 19.09
C ASP A 89 -2.21 3.55 18.71
N ARG A 90 -2.10 4.60 19.53
CA ARG A 90 -1.17 5.71 19.27
C ARG A 90 0.30 5.30 19.32
N LYS A 91 0.64 4.22 20.04
CA LYS A 91 2.03 3.73 20.14
C LYS A 91 2.43 2.97 18.88
N SER A 92 1.58 2.07 18.42
CA SER A 92 1.86 1.27 17.22
C SER A 92 1.38 1.91 15.91
N GLY A 93 0.56 2.95 15.97
CA GLY A 93 -0.09 3.55 14.81
C GLY A 93 -1.06 2.63 14.08
N ARG A 94 -1.45 1.49 14.67
CA ARG A 94 -2.30 0.47 14.03
C ARG A 94 -3.71 0.51 14.59
N GLY A 95 -4.69 0.34 13.71
CA GLY A 95 -6.08 0.20 14.09
C GLY A 95 -7.03 1.17 13.38
N TYR A 96 -8.29 1.08 13.77
CA TYR A 96 -9.42 1.82 13.25
C TYR A 96 -9.38 3.30 13.67
N GLN A 97 -9.59 4.16 12.68
CA GLN A 97 -9.66 5.61 12.75
C GLN A 97 -11.10 6.04 12.44
N LYS A 98 -11.67 6.81 13.36
CA LYS A 98 -13.03 7.35 13.24
C LYS A 98 -13.06 8.49 12.20
N LEU A 99 -14.24 8.79 11.69
CA LEU A 99 -14.47 9.95 10.82
C LEU A 99 -13.95 11.23 11.49
N GLY A 100 -13.12 12.00 10.78
CA GLY A 100 -12.51 13.24 11.28
C GLY A 100 -11.38 13.04 12.31
N GLN A 101 -10.95 11.81 12.59
CA GLN A 101 -9.82 11.55 13.49
C GLN A 101 -8.48 11.89 12.84
N ASN A 102 -8.34 11.64 11.54
CA ASN A 102 -7.16 12.06 10.78
C ASN A 102 -7.29 13.53 10.42
N VAL A 103 -6.18 14.27 10.55
CA VAL A 103 -6.12 15.71 10.29
C VAL A 103 -4.99 15.99 9.29
N THR A 104 -5.36 16.46 8.10
CA THR A 104 -4.43 16.84 7.04
C THR A 104 -4.38 18.36 6.91
N LYS A 105 -3.19 18.95 7.11
CA LYS A 105 -2.98 20.42 7.05
C LYS A 105 -3.93 21.22 7.96
N GLY A 106 -4.30 20.65 9.10
CA GLY A 106 -5.18 21.28 10.09
C GLY A 106 -6.67 21.00 9.88
N GLU A 107 -7.06 20.36 8.78
CA GLU A 107 -8.45 20.04 8.47
C GLU A 107 -8.74 18.56 8.75
N PRO A 108 -9.87 18.22 9.42
CA PRO A 108 -10.28 16.84 9.61
C PRO A 108 -10.66 16.14 8.30
N ASP A 109 -10.06 14.99 8.04
CA ASP A 109 -10.33 14.20 6.85
C ASP A 109 -11.73 13.56 6.90
N GLN A 110 -12.42 13.51 5.76
CA GLN A 110 -13.78 12.97 5.63
C GLN A 110 -13.78 11.47 5.30
N HIS A 111 -12.99 10.69 6.05
CA HIS A 111 -12.96 9.23 5.97
C HIS A 111 -12.81 8.60 7.35
N GLU A 112 -13.37 7.40 7.49
CA GLU A 112 -12.90 6.41 8.46
C GLU A 112 -11.81 5.54 7.80
N GLY A 113 -10.94 4.91 8.60
CA GLY A 113 -9.79 4.18 8.08
C GLY A 113 -9.33 3.06 9.02
N ILE A 114 -8.50 2.14 8.51
CA ILE A 114 -7.81 1.14 9.32
C ILE A 114 -6.35 1.17 8.91
N ASP A 115 -5.48 1.56 9.85
CA ASP A 115 -4.03 1.57 9.62
C ASP A 115 -3.42 0.23 10.02
N MET A 116 -2.61 -0.31 9.12
CA MET A 116 -1.92 -1.58 9.30
C MET A 116 -0.47 -1.45 8.90
N TYR A 117 0.41 -2.08 9.68
CA TYR A 117 1.83 -2.18 9.35
C TYR A 117 2.35 -3.59 9.62
N HIS A 118 3.38 -3.98 8.87
CA HIS A 118 4.08 -5.23 9.12
C HIS A 118 4.68 -5.20 10.53
N ARG A 119 4.57 -6.33 11.24
CA ARG A 119 5.21 -6.50 12.54
C ARG A 119 6.63 -7.00 12.35
N ILE A 120 7.60 -6.29 12.93
CA ILE A 120 8.98 -6.75 13.00
C ILE A 120 9.20 -7.42 14.35
N SER A 121 9.82 -8.62 14.36
CA SER A 121 10.13 -9.31 15.62
C SER A 121 11.15 -8.51 16.43
N LYS A 122 11.13 -8.66 17.76
CA LYS A 122 12.06 -7.93 18.64
C LYS A 122 13.51 -8.29 18.33
N GLU A 123 13.77 -9.57 18.07
CA GLU A 123 15.10 -10.08 17.72
C GLU A 123 15.60 -9.44 16.43
N ARG A 124 14.74 -9.31 15.42
CA ARG A 124 15.10 -8.64 14.16
C ARG A 124 15.29 -7.14 14.35
N LEU A 125 14.49 -6.51 15.21
CA LEU A 125 14.65 -5.10 15.52
C LEU A 125 15.95 -4.82 16.27
N GLU A 126 16.32 -5.64 17.24
CA GLU A 126 17.59 -5.54 17.96
C GLU A 126 18.78 -5.65 16.98
N LEU A 127 18.72 -6.59 16.04
CA LEU A 127 19.72 -6.71 14.97
C LEU A 127 19.78 -5.46 14.07
N MET A 128 18.63 -4.89 13.71
CA MET A 128 18.58 -3.65 12.94
C MET A 128 19.15 -2.47 13.74
N MET A 129 18.78 -2.34 15.01
CA MET A 129 19.20 -1.22 15.86
C MET A 129 20.71 -1.15 16.08
N ASN A 130 21.40 -2.29 16.13
CA ASN A 130 22.87 -2.37 16.23
C ASN A 130 23.62 -1.71 15.04
N GLY A 131 22.93 -1.37 13.94
CA GLY A 131 23.49 -0.62 12.81
C GLY A 131 22.92 0.80 12.65
N PHE A 132 21.94 1.19 13.46
CA PHE A 132 21.16 2.43 13.35
C PHE A 132 21.27 3.32 14.60
N GLU A 133 22.21 3.04 15.50
CA GLU A 133 22.37 3.71 16.80
C GLU A 133 22.40 5.26 16.70
N ASN A 134 22.86 5.80 15.57
CA ASN A 134 22.96 7.25 15.33
C ASN A 134 21.70 7.90 14.71
N TRP A 135 20.73 7.11 14.21
CA TRP A 135 19.53 7.66 13.55
C TRP A 135 18.44 8.07 14.54
N LEU A 136 18.36 7.38 15.68
CA LEU A 136 17.40 7.65 16.75
C LEU A 136 18.18 8.22 17.94
N GLU A 137 18.37 9.54 17.88
CA GLU A 137 19.25 10.35 18.74
C GLU A 137 19.05 10.16 20.26
N THR A 138 17.88 9.68 20.68
CA THR A 138 17.53 9.51 22.10
C THR A 138 16.97 8.11 22.37
N LYS A 139 17.19 7.60 23.59
CA LYS A 139 16.60 6.34 24.05
C LYS A 139 15.07 6.34 23.93
N GLU A 140 14.44 7.47 24.21
CA GLU A 140 12.99 7.64 24.07
C GLU A 140 12.52 7.43 22.62
N LYS A 141 13.21 8.04 21.63
CA LYS A 141 12.90 7.81 20.20
C LYS A 141 13.12 6.35 19.80
N GLN A 142 14.14 5.69 20.36
CA GLN A 142 14.40 4.27 20.14
C GLN A 142 13.28 3.41 20.69
N GLU A 143 12.87 3.62 21.95
CA GLU A 143 11.76 2.89 22.57
C GLU A 143 10.44 3.10 21.82
N MET A 144 10.13 4.34 21.42
CA MET A 144 8.97 4.66 20.57
C MET A 144 9.00 3.90 19.24
N PHE A 145 10.14 3.89 18.55
CA PHE A 145 10.30 3.14 17.31
C PHE A 145 10.15 1.64 17.52
N MET A 146 10.68 1.09 18.61
CA MET A 146 10.55 -0.33 18.94
C MET A 146 9.09 -0.71 19.20
N GLU A 147 8.35 0.09 19.97
CA GLU A 147 6.91 -0.09 20.17
C GLU A 147 6.16 0.00 18.84
N PHE A 148 6.47 1.00 18.01
CA PHE A 148 5.88 1.17 16.69
C PHE A 148 6.14 -0.03 15.77
N ALA A 149 7.40 -0.45 15.62
CA ALA A 149 7.76 -1.47 14.65
C ALA A 149 7.35 -2.89 15.07
N SER A 150 7.26 -3.17 16.38
CA SER A 150 6.91 -4.49 16.92
C SER A 150 5.43 -4.69 17.23
N GLY A 151 4.61 -3.65 17.09
CA GLY A 151 3.16 -3.68 17.34
C GLY A 151 2.42 -4.67 16.45
N ASN A 152 1.37 -5.30 17.01
CA ASN A 152 0.47 -6.17 16.26
C ASN A 152 -0.61 -5.33 15.55
N ASN A 153 -1.03 -5.76 14.35
CA ASN A 153 -2.28 -5.25 13.76
C ASN A 153 -3.46 -5.68 14.64
N ARG A 154 -4.46 -4.80 14.74
CA ARG A 154 -5.69 -5.06 15.50
C ARG A 154 -6.72 -5.68 14.59
N TRP A 155 -7.52 -6.58 15.14
CA TRP A 155 -8.59 -7.30 14.45
C TRP A 155 -9.80 -7.42 15.38
N PRO A 156 -11.02 -7.54 14.85
CA PRO A 156 -12.16 -7.88 15.67
C PRO A 156 -11.95 -9.25 16.33
N GLU A 157 -12.45 -9.41 17.55
CA GLU A 157 -12.41 -10.68 18.27
C GLU A 157 -13.48 -11.66 17.74
N ASP A 158 -14.56 -11.11 17.16
CA ASP A 158 -15.67 -11.88 16.62
C ASP A 158 -15.26 -12.73 15.43
N GLN A 159 -15.62 -14.02 15.47
CA GLN A 159 -15.17 -14.99 14.48
C GLN A 159 -15.71 -14.72 13.08
N GLU A 160 -16.84 -14.01 12.97
CA GLU A 160 -17.42 -13.55 11.70
C GLU A 160 -16.42 -12.74 10.85
N TRP A 161 -15.50 -12.02 11.49
CA TRP A 161 -14.52 -11.15 10.82
C TRP A 161 -13.17 -11.83 10.55
N ASN A 162 -13.01 -13.11 10.90
CA ASN A 162 -11.76 -13.83 10.64
C ASN A 162 -11.43 -13.89 9.15
N GLU A 163 -12.43 -14.05 8.29
CA GLU A 163 -12.19 -14.11 6.85
C GLU A 163 -11.72 -12.76 6.30
N MET A 164 -12.24 -11.63 6.81
CA MET A 164 -11.72 -10.30 6.47
C MET A 164 -10.22 -10.21 6.76
N ARG A 165 -9.78 -10.65 7.95
CA ARG A 165 -8.35 -10.68 8.30
C ARG A 165 -7.55 -11.47 7.28
N ASP A 166 -7.98 -12.69 7.00
CA ASP A 166 -7.20 -13.62 6.18
C ASP A 166 -7.10 -13.11 4.73
N VAL A 167 -8.20 -12.57 4.18
CA VAL A 167 -8.23 -11.98 2.83
C VAL A 167 -7.38 -10.71 2.73
N VAL A 168 -7.40 -9.85 3.75
CA VAL A 168 -6.56 -8.63 3.78
C VAL A 168 -5.08 -9.00 3.88
N LEU A 169 -4.71 -9.95 4.73
CA LEU A 169 -3.32 -10.39 4.86
C LEU A 169 -2.79 -11.05 3.57
N ASP A 170 -3.60 -11.88 2.93
CA ASP A 170 -3.27 -12.48 1.63
C ASP A 170 -3.09 -11.41 0.53
N TRP A 171 -3.95 -10.39 0.51
CA TRP A 171 -3.80 -9.24 -0.41
C TRP A 171 -2.51 -8.44 -0.14
N ILE A 172 -2.14 -8.24 1.12
CA ILE A 172 -0.89 -7.56 1.49
C ILE A 172 0.33 -8.31 0.95
N GLU A 173 0.35 -9.65 1.03
CA GLU A 173 1.46 -10.45 0.50
C GLU A 173 1.57 -10.34 -1.03
N ASP A 174 0.44 -10.35 -1.74
CA ASP A 174 0.40 -10.08 -3.18
C ASP A 174 0.97 -8.69 -3.52
N MET A 175 0.58 -7.64 -2.78
CA MET A 175 1.06 -6.27 -3.00
C MET A 175 2.54 -6.10 -2.67
N LYS A 176 3.07 -6.83 -1.67
CA LYS A 176 4.53 -6.85 -1.38
C LYS A 176 5.32 -7.41 -2.56
N ARG A 177 4.84 -8.49 -3.18
CA ARG A 177 5.47 -9.06 -4.38
C ARG A 177 5.44 -8.06 -5.54
N VAL A 178 4.31 -7.38 -5.75
CA VAL A 178 4.20 -6.34 -6.78
C VAL A 178 5.18 -5.20 -6.52
N GLY A 179 5.22 -4.67 -5.31
CA GLY A 179 6.14 -3.60 -4.93
C GLY A 179 7.60 -3.98 -5.16
N TYR A 180 8.00 -5.20 -4.77
CA TYR A 180 9.35 -5.71 -5.03
C TYR A 180 9.69 -5.72 -6.53
N VAL A 181 8.78 -6.24 -7.37
CA VAL A 181 8.98 -6.30 -8.82
C VAL A 181 9.07 -4.91 -9.44
N VAL A 182 8.22 -3.97 -9.03
CA VAL A 182 8.27 -2.58 -9.50
C VAL A 182 9.63 -1.94 -9.16
N MET A 183 10.10 -2.12 -7.92
CA MET A 183 11.42 -1.62 -7.52
C MET A 183 12.57 -2.28 -8.29
N LYS A 184 12.44 -3.57 -8.60
CA LYS A 184 13.42 -4.29 -9.42
C LYS A 184 13.46 -3.77 -10.85
N ALA A 185 12.29 -3.53 -11.46
CA ALA A 185 12.20 -2.94 -12.80
C ALA A 185 12.79 -1.53 -12.84
N LEU A 186 12.51 -0.69 -11.84
CA LEU A 186 13.14 0.63 -11.72
C LEU A 186 14.67 0.54 -11.59
N GLN A 187 15.18 -0.41 -10.80
CA GLN A 187 16.62 -0.62 -10.69
C GLN A 187 17.25 -0.97 -12.05
N ASP A 188 16.59 -1.83 -12.83
CA ASP A 188 17.12 -2.27 -14.13
C ASP A 188 17.09 -1.15 -15.19
N ALA A 189 16.31 -0.08 -15.01
CA ALA A 189 16.32 1.08 -15.90
C ALA A 189 17.56 1.98 -15.73
N THR A 190 18.26 1.85 -14.60
CA THR A 190 19.42 2.69 -14.23
C THR A 190 20.77 2.04 -14.59
N ARG A 191 20.76 0.88 -15.24
CA ARG A 191 21.93 0.13 -15.70
C ARG A 191 22.11 0.28 -17.20
#